data_AF-A0A0C1R1U5-F1
#
_entry.id   AF-A0A0C1R1U5-F1
#
_cell.length_a   1.000
_cell.length_b   1.000
_cell.length_c   1.000
_cell.angle_alpha   90.00
_cell.angle_beta   90.00
_cell.angle_gamma   90.00
#
_symmetry.space_group_name_H-M   'P 1'
#
loop_
_entity.id
_entity.type
_entity.pdbx_description
1 polymer ?
#
loop_
_entity_poly.entity_id
_entity_poly.type
_entity_poly.pdbx_seq_one_letter_code
_entity_poly.pdbx_strand_id
1 'polypeptide(L)'
;MSDKNFIGMGHNPNPNVPDIPEGFAMALLQEPDARTSFQNLSDEQKTNVIQYIQNNNLTGTDAKNKINNAIKNLNNNSIDFI
;
A
#
# COMPACT_ATOMS: atom_id res chain seq x y z
N MET A 1 12.45 -0.94 28.42
CA MET A 1 13.73 -0.99 27.68
C MET A 1 13.50 -0.24 26.37
N SER A 2 13.93 1.00 26.30
CA SER A 2 13.95 1.78 25.06
C SER A 2 15.32 1.58 24.46
N ASP A 3 15.40 0.88 23.33
CA ASP A 3 16.63 0.83 22.55
C ASP A 3 16.39 0.44 21.09
N LYS A 4 16.71 1.41 20.22
CA LYS A 4 17.52 1.24 19.00
C LYS A 4 16.86 0.56 17.80
N ASN A 5 16.30 1.37 16.89
CA ASN A 5 16.98 1.77 15.64
C ASN A 5 15.97 2.31 14.60
N PHE A 6 15.81 3.63 14.59
CA PHE A 6 15.29 4.35 13.43
C PHE A 6 16.41 4.46 12.39
N ILE A 7 16.40 3.60 11.36
CA ILE A 7 17.17 3.80 10.13
C ILE A 7 16.45 3.16 8.93
N GLY A 8 15.72 3.98 8.18
CA GLY A 8 15.64 3.89 6.72
C GLY A 8 15.21 2.58 6.04
N MET A 9 14.37 1.73 6.64
CA MET A 9 13.74 0.64 5.90
C MET A 9 12.24 0.86 5.84
N GLY A 10 11.65 0.68 4.66
CA GLY A 10 10.21 0.78 4.39
C GLY A 10 9.37 -0.29 5.08
N HIS A 11 9.77 -0.68 6.30
CA HIS A 11 9.08 -1.64 7.12
C HIS A 11 7.89 -1.00 7.84
N ASN A 12 6.73 -1.65 7.76
CA ASN A 12 5.56 -1.21 8.49
C ASN A 12 5.78 -1.43 10.00
N PRO A 13 5.57 -0.41 10.88
CA PRO A 13 5.68 -0.59 12.32
C PRO A 13 4.64 -1.57 12.89
N ASN A 14 3.58 -1.88 12.13
CA ASN A 14 2.64 -2.94 12.46
C ASN A 14 3.08 -4.26 11.81
N PRO A 15 3.52 -5.27 12.57
CA PRO A 15 3.99 -6.55 12.02
C PRO A 15 2.88 -7.36 11.33
N ASN A 16 1.61 -6.99 11.51
CA ASN A 16 0.47 -7.64 10.87
C ASN A 16 0.16 -7.08 9.47
N VAL A 17 0.79 -5.96 9.08
CA VAL A 17 0.60 -5.34 7.78
C VAL A 17 1.91 -5.41 7.01
N PRO A 18 1.92 -5.99 5.80
CA PRO A 18 3.13 -6.03 4.98
C PRO A 18 3.66 -4.64 4.67
N ASP A 19 4.89 -4.61 4.20
CA ASP A 19 5.55 -3.38 3.79
C ASP A 19 4.90 -2.80 2.53
N ILE A 20 4.70 -1.49 2.56
CA ILE A 20 4.11 -0.76 1.44
C ILE A 20 5.15 -0.73 0.30
N PRO A 21 4.82 -1.25 -0.90
CA PRO A 21 5.71 -1.15 -2.06
C PRO A 21 6.07 0.30 -2.34
N GLU A 22 7.34 0.58 -2.63
CA GLU A 22 7.82 1.95 -2.80
C GLU A 22 7.04 2.73 -3.89
N GLY A 23 6.74 2.07 -5.01
CA GLY A 23 5.92 2.65 -6.08
C GLY A 23 4.49 2.99 -5.62
N PHE A 24 3.91 2.20 -4.73
CA PHE A 24 2.60 2.47 -4.15
C PHE A 24 2.67 3.61 -3.13
N ALA A 25 3.69 3.63 -2.27
CA ALA A 25 3.91 4.72 -1.33
C ALA A 25 4.07 6.07 -2.06
N MET A 26 4.86 6.11 -3.13
CA MET A 26 5.02 7.30 -3.98
C MET A 26 3.69 7.73 -4.62
N ALA A 27 2.89 6.79 -5.11
CA ALA A 27 1.58 7.11 -5.69
C ALA A 27 0.61 7.69 -4.65
N LEU A 28 0.57 7.13 -3.44
CA LEU A 28 -0.24 7.68 -2.34
C LEU A 28 0.23 9.09 -1.92
N LEU A 29 1.53 9.39 -2.01
CA LEU A 29 2.02 10.75 -1.74
C LEU A 29 1.52 11.78 -2.78
N GLN A 30 1.25 11.35 -4.00
CA GLN A 30 0.73 12.20 -5.08
C GLN A 30 -0.80 12.34 -5.03
N GLU A 31 -1.50 11.38 -4.44
CA GLU A 31 -2.96 11.28 -4.41
C GLU A 31 -3.47 11.37 -2.96
N PRO A 32 -3.71 12.58 -2.43
CA PRO A 32 -4.02 12.79 -1.01
C PRO A 32 -5.34 12.14 -0.57
N ASP A 33 -6.33 12.04 -1.46
CA ASP A 33 -7.61 11.40 -1.18
C ASP A 33 -7.42 9.88 -1.03
N ALA A 34 -6.82 9.21 -2.02
CA ALA A 34 -6.47 7.78 -1.95
C ALA A 34 -5.62 7.44 -0.72
N ARG A 35 -4.67 8.31 -0.36
CA ARG A 35 -3.87 8.17 0.86
C ARG A 35 -4.72 8.20 2.11
N THR A 36 -5.64 9.14 2.22
CA THR A 36 -6.55 9.24 3.36
C THR A 36 -7.44 8.01 3.46
N SER A 37 -8.01 7.57 2.32
CA SER A 37 -8.79 6.33 2.24
C SER A 37 -7.98 5.12 2.69
N PHE A 38 -6.75 4.96 2.19
CA PHE A 38 -5.86 3.87 2.57
C PHE A 38 -5.49 3.91 4.05
N GLN A 39 -5.27 5.10 4.64
CA GLN A 39 -4.97 5.25 6.06
C GLN A 39 -6.14 4.84 6.95
N ASN A 40 -7.38 5.08 6.50
CA ASN A 40 -8.62 4.73 7.20
C ASN A 40 -9.01 3.25 7.09
N LEU A 41 -8.36 2.49 6.21
CA LEU A 41 -8.56 1.04 6.13
C LEU A 41 -8.08 0.33 7.40
N SER A 42 -8.74 -0.78 7.73
CA SER A 42 -8.26 -1.72 8.75
C SER A 42 -6.94 -2.37 8.31
N ASP A 43 -6.20 -2.94 9.28
CA ASP A 43 -4.93 -3.62 9.01
C ASP A 43 -5.09 -4.79 8.01
N GLU A 44 -6.19 -5.53 8.10
CA GLU A 44 -6.53 -6.61 7.17
C GLU A 44 -6.75 -6.06 5.75
N GLN A 45 -7.51 -4.98 5.61
CA GLN A 45 -7.76 -4.35 4.31
C GLN A 45 -6.49 -3.76 3.71
N LYS A 46 -5.64 -3.11 4.51
CA LYS A 46 -4.31 -2.63 4.08
C LYS A 46 -3.46 -3.79 3.57
N THR A 47 -3.47 -4.91 4.30
CA THR A 47 -2.76 -6.13 3.91
C THR A 47 -3.23 -6.67 2.58
N ASN A 48 -4.54 -6.77 2.37
CA ASN A 48 -5.11 -7.26 1.12
C ASN A 48 -4.72 -6.37 -0.06
N VAL A 49 -4.80 -5.03 0.10
CA VAL A 49 -4.40 -4.08 -0.95
C VAL A 49 -2.91 -4.22 -1.28
N ILE A 50 -2.05 -4.30 -0.28
CA ILE A 50 -0.60 -4.46 -0.48
C ILE A 50 -0.29 -5.80 -1.17
N GLN A 51 -0.91 -6.88 -0.72
CA GLN A 51 -0.75 -8.20 -1.31
C GLN A 51 -1.25 -8.24 -2.75
N TYR A 52 -2.38 -7.62 -3.07
CA TYR A 52 -2.84 -7.50 -4.45
C TYR A 52 -1.80 -6.84 -5.35
N ILE A 53 -1.19 -5.75 -4.89
CA ILE A 53 -0.16 -5.04 -5.64
C ILE A 53 1.09 -5.91 -5.82
N GLN A 54 1.48 -6.68 -4.80
CA GLN A 54 2.72 -7.48 -4.82
C GLN A 54 2.58 -8.82 -5.55
N ASN A 55 1.40 -9.45 -5.49
CA ASN A 55 1.19 -10.81 -5.97
C ASN A 55 1.00 -10.86 -7.49
N ASN A 56 1.44 -11.96 -8.12
CA ASN A 56 1.14 -12.30 -9.52
C ASN A 56 1.49 -11.18 -10.53
N ASN A 57 2.67 -10.57 -10.40
CA ASN A 57 3.22 -9.64 -11.39
C ASN A 57 4.25 -10.35 -12.26
N LEU A 58 4.03 -10.38 -13.57
CA LEU A 58 4.99 -10.96 -14.52
C LEU A 58 5.99 -9.90 -15.00
N THR A 59 5.58 -8.63 -14.98
CA THR A 59 6.38 -7.49 -15.42
C THR A 59 6.22 -6.29 -14.48
N GLY A 60 7.16 -5.34 -14.56
CA GLY A 60 7.03 -4.06 -13.85
C GLY A 60 5.84 -3.21 -14.30
N THR A 61 5.35 -3.42 -15.53
CA THR A 61 4.14 -2.77 -16.05
C THR A 61 2.89 -3.32 -15.34
N ASP A 62 2.84 -4.62 -15.04
CA ASP A 62 1.73 -5.23 -14.31
C ASP A 62 1.62 -4.64 -12.89
N ALA A 63 2.76 -4.53 -12.21
CA ALA A 63 2.82 -3.92 -10.88
C ALA A 63 2.34 -2.46 -10.91
N LYS A 64 2.77 -1.68 -11.91
CA LYS A 64 2.30 -0.28 -12.10
C LYS A 64 0.80 -0.21 -12.36
N ASN A 65 0.26 -1.11 -13.18
CA ASN A 65 -1.17 -1.15 -13.47
C ASN A 65 -1.99 -1.47 -12.22
N LYS A 66 -1.52 -2.39 -11.38
CA LYS A 66 -2.18 -2.71 -10.09
C LYS A 66 -2.10 -1.57 -9.10
N ILE A 67 -0.96 -0.86 -9.02
CA ILE A 67 -0.83 0.36 -8.23
C ILE A 67 -1.87 1.39 -8.68
N ASN A 68 -1.93 1.68 -9.99
CA ASN A 68 -2.88 2.65 -10.54
C ASN A 68 -4.33 2.25 -10.28
N ASN A 69 -4.65 0.96 -10.40
CA ASN A 69 -5.98 0.45 -10.09
C ASN A 69 -6.31 0.59 -8.59
N ALA A 70 -5.38 0.24 -7.71
CA ALA A 70 -5.57 0.39 -6.27
C ALA A 70 -5.83 1.85 -5.89
N ILE A 71 -5.02 2.78 -6.40
CA ILE A 71 -5.20 4.23 -6.18
C ILE A 71 -6.56 4.71 -6.69
N LYS A 72 -6.94 4.33 -7.90
CA LYS A 72 -8.24 4.72 -8.49
C LYS A 72 -9.42 4.27 -7.63
N ASN A 73 -9.38 3.06 -7.09
CA ASN A 73 -10.45 2.54 -6.24
C ASN A 73 -10.44 3.18 -4.85
N LEU A 74 -9.26 3.41 -4.27
CA LEU A 74 -9.11 4.13 -3.00
C LEU A 74 -9.64 5.57 -3.09
N ASN A 75 -9.41 6.27 -4.21
CA ASN A 75 -10.02 7.58 -4.48
C ASN A 75 -11.56 7.52 -4.49
N ASN A 76 -12.14 6.38 -4.86
CA ASN A 76 -13.59 6.14 -4.82
C ASN A 76 -14.06 5.56 -3.48
N ASN A 77 -13.21 5.50 -2.44
CA ASN A 77 -13.49 4.82 -1.17
C ASN A 77 -13.90 3.34 -1.32
N SER A 78 -13.44 2.67 -2.37
CA SER A 78 -13.73 1.26 -2.65
C SER A 78 -12.46 0.42 -2.60
N ILE A 79 -12.64 -0.84 -2.20
CA ILE A 79 -11.64 -1.89 -2.27
C ILE A 79 -12.17 -3.12 -3.01
N ASP A 80 -13.14 -2.98 -3.91
CA ASP A 80 -13.81 -4.10 -4.59
C ASP A 80 -12.92 -4.88 -5.60
N PHE A 81 -11.64 -4.52 -5.70
CA PHE A 81 -10.66 -5.10 -6.62
C PHE A 81 -9.75 -6.15 -5.96
N ILE A 82 -9.91 -6.38 -4.65
CA ILE A 82 -9.19 -7.38 -3.86
C ILE A 82 -10.07 -8.55 -3.47
#